data_AF-X0T7Y1-F1
#
_entry.id   AF-X0T7Y1-F1
#
_cell.length_a   1.000
_cell.length_b   1.000
_cell.length_c   1.000
_cell.angle_alpha   90.00
_cell.angle_beta   90.00
_cell.angle_gamma   90.00
#
_symmetry.space_group_name_H-M   'P 1'
#
loop_
_entity.id
_entity.type
_entity.pdbx_description
1 polymer ?
#
loop_
_entity_poly.entity_id
_entity_poly.type
_entity_poly.pdbx_seq_one_letter_code
_entity_poly.pdbx_strand_id
1 'polypeptide(L)'
;VQHFFPIRFSQTRNKKKVLQVFMKQLQKLLGEFGITASYRIRRFSNLYNGTLTIPLFATDIFMRKVGYRYCFTKTMRSSIYVMYQRIKNKIIESARKKGQSWKKLPNVTQFLRENNLLQYFYGHCHSLSKSEVFELKLVAKKRVGIKQVFDITVDETHSLLANGIVAHNCVQDSVLVVRLMDKLKTWIGLTEMASICNVPIFTLYTQGQQIKVFSQLYKHCMYQNIVVEKDAYKVADDERYVGAKVFLPVPGKYKMVVPFDFASLYPTTIIAYNIDYHTWVPDDSPIPDHKCHVMEWEDHIACIHDPKVQRKLVLTQYLATERAKIKVMRERRNKCLDKLRRKEMMVEINEAVAKLKPYTLERSEISKTISKFPMCAKRRYRFLKEPKGVMPTVIQNLLDARKHTRKVDMAKVKNDIAILEKEDKDNTQLIISKKGLLDVLNKRQLAF
;
A
#
# COMPACT_ATOMS: atom_id res chain seq x y z
N VAL A 1 21.14 33.65 -31.89
CA VAL A 1 21.62 33.23 -30.55
C VAL A 1 20.58 32.29 -29.92
N GLN A 2 20.75 30.98 -30.11
CA GLN A 2 19.77 29.96 -29.69
C GLN A 2 19.87 29.68 -28.18
N HIS A 3 19.04 30.33 -27.39
CA HIS A 3 18.95 30.09 -25.95
C HIS A 3 17.98 28.93 -25.66
N PHE A 4 18.51 27.71 -25.60
CA PHE A 4 17.86 26.66 -24.79
C PHE A 4 17.82 27.16 -23.35
N PHE A 5 16.65 27.09 -22.70
CA PHE A 5 16.29 27.84 -21.49
C PHE A 5 17.46 27.91 -20.48
N PRO A 6 17.99 29.11 -20.16
CA PRO A 6 18.90 29.20 -19.03
C PRO A 6 18.15 28.76 -17.78
N ILE A 7 18.89 28.18 -16.82
CA ILE A 7 18.34 27.89 -15.50
C ILE A 7 17.86 29.21 -14.90
N ARG A 8 16.53 29.36 -14.81
CA ARG A 8 15.86 30.55 -14.29
C ARG A 8 15.22 30.25 -12.95
N PHE A 9 15.55 31.05 -11.94
CA PHE A 9 14.82 31.09 -10.67
C PHE A 9 13.94 32.33 -10.66
N SER A 10 12.63 32.16 -10.54
CA SER A 10 11.66 33.25 -10.47
C SER A 10 11.06 33.33 -9.06
N GLN A 11 11.17 34.49 -8.40
CA GLN A 11 10.52 34.76 -7.12
C GLN A 11 9.60 35.98 -7.25
N THR A 12 8.36 35.87 -6.78
CA THR A 12 7.32 36.90 -6.82
C THR A 12 7.20 37.59 -5.46
N ARG A 13 7.40 38.92 -5.35
CA ARG A 13 7.28 39.70 -4.09
C ARG A 13 6.74 41.12 -4.27
N ASN A 14 6.16 41.68 -3.20
CA ASN A 14 5.64 43.07 -3.16
C ASN A 14 6.72 44.14 -2.98
N LYS A 15 7.92 43.81 -2.45
CA LYS A 15 8.99 44.78 -2.13
C LYS A 15 10.25 44.60 -3.00
N LYS A 16 10.53 45.56 -3.89
CA LYS A 16 11.69 45.54 -4.82
C LYS A 16 13.05 45.44 -4.09
N LYS A 17 13.26 46.22 -3.02
CA LYS A 17 14.54 46.29 -2.28
C LYS A 17 14.92 44.92 -1.68
N VAL A 18 13.97 44.26 -1.03
CA VAL A 18 14.19 42.94 -0.40
C VAL A 18 14.52 41.88 -1.46
N LEU A 19 13.81 41.90 -2.58
CA LEU A 19 14.09 41.01 -3.71
C LEU A 19 15.48 41.24 -4.31
N GLN A 20 15.94 42.49 -4.34
CA GLN A 20 17.26 42.86 -4.86
C GLN A 20 18.40 42.37 -3.95
N VAL A 21 18.25 42.48 -2.62
CA VAL A 21 19.17 41.90 -1.64
C VAL A 21 19.25 40.38 -1.80
N PHE A 22 18.10 39.72 -1.87
CA PHE A 22 18.00 38.27 -2.03
C PHE A 22 18.68 37.77 -3.32
N MET A 23 18.43 38.44 -4.45
CA MET A 23 19.04 38.06 -5.73
C MET A 23 20.57 38.26 -5.73
N LYS A 24 21.06 39.31 -5.08
CA LYS A 24 22.51 39.56 -4.92
C LYS A 24 23.16 38.51 -4.03
N GLN A 25 22.50 38.09 -2.95
CA GLN A 25 22.97 37.00 -2.09
C GLN A 25 23.05 35.68 -2.87
N LEU A 26 21.99 35.29 -3.58
CA LEU A 26 22.01 34.07 -4.40
C LEU A 26 23.12 34.07 -5.45
N GLN A 27 23.37 35.22 -6.08
CA GLN A 27 24.46 35.36 -7.04
C GLN A 27 25.82 35.12 -6.38
N LYS A 28 26.08 35.72 -5.22
CA LYS A 28 27.34 35.54 -4.47
C LYS A 28 27.58 34.07 -4.13
N LEU A 29 26.53 33.38 -3.67
CA LEU A 29 26.60 31.98 -3.22
C LEU A 29 26.86 31.02 -4.36
N LEU A 30 26.20 31.21 -5.49
CA LEU A 30 26.56 30.46 -6.70
C LEU A 30 28.03 30.69 -7.08
N GLY A 31 28.53 31.91 -6.88
CA GLY A 31 29.96 32.23 -7.03
C GLY A 31 30.88 31.37 -6.16
N GLU A 32 30.54 31.12 -4.89
CA GLU A 32 31.31 30.24 -3.98
C GLU A 32 31.37 28.79 -4.48
N PHE A 33 30.34 28.32 -5.20
CA PHE A 33 30.33 27.01 -5.85
C PHE A 33 31.04 26.98 -7.21
N GLY A 34 31.60 28.11 -7.68
CA GLY A 34 32.22 28.27 -9.00
C GLY A 34 31.20 28.44 -10.13
N ILE A 35 30.00 28.91 -9.82
CA ILE A 35 28.88 29.05 -10.77
C ILE A 35 28.62 30.54 -10.98
N THR A 36 28.90 31.03 -12.19
CA THR A 36 28.56 32.41 -12.56
C THR A 36 27.05 32.54 -12.75
N ALA A 37 26.46 33.59 -12.21
CA ALA A 37 25.03 33.87 -12.34
C ALA A 37 24.79 35.36 -12.58
N SER A 38 23.71 35.70 -13.28
CA SER A 38 23.21 37.08 -13.45
C SER A 38 21.75 37.14 -13.03
N TYR A 39 21.29 38.27 -12.50
CA TYR A 39 19.87 38.42 -12.13
C TYR A 39 19.22 39.63 -12.81
N ARG A 40 17.90 39.56 -13.00
CA ARG A 40 17.07 40.63 -13.55
C ARG A 40 15.80 40.74 -12.73
N ILE A 41 15.41 41.96 -12.34
CA ILE A 41 14.14 42.21 -11.65
C ILE A 41 13.21 42.97 -12.58
N ARG A 42 12.00 42.46 -12.80
CA ARG A 42 10.95 43.08 -13.62
C ARG A 42 9.71 43.34 -12.77
N ARG A 43 9.06 44.48 -12.99
CA ARG A 43 7.73 44.73 -12.40
C ARG A 43 6.67 44.06 -13.27
N PHE A 44 5.74 43.35 -12.63
CA PHE A 44 4.59 42.72 -13.27
C PHE A 44 3.36 43.07 -12.43
N SER A 45 2.53 44.00 -12.93
CA SER A 45 1.40 44.57 -12.17
C SER A 45 1.86 45.14 -10.81
N ASN A 46 1.28 44.68 -9.70
CA ASN A 46 1.60 45.07 -8.31
C ASN A 46 2.79 44.31 -7.71
N LEU A 47 3.46 43.45 -8.49
CA LEU A 47 4.50 42.54 -8.01
C LEU A 47 5.84 42.80 -8.70
N TYR A 48 6.93 42.49 -8.01
CA TYR A 48 8.27 42.42 -8.59
C TYR A 48 8.68 40.95 -8.73
N ASN A 49 9.10 40.58 -9.94
CA ASN A 49 9.61 39.26 -10.29
C ASN A 49 11.13 39.33 -10.50
N GLY A 50 11.87 38.61 -9.65
CA GLY A 50 13.32 38.49 -9.78
C GLY A 50 13.65 37.20 -10.50
N THR A 51 14.44 37.28 -11.56
CA THR A 51 14.90 36.15 -12.39
C THR A 51 16.41 36.01 -12.27
N LEU A 52 16.90 34.95 -11.62
CA LEU A 52 18.32 34.58 -11.59
C LEU A 52 18.60 33.61 -12.75
N THR A 53 19.65 33.87 -13.52
CA THR A 53 20.01 33.21 -14.77
C THR A 53 21.43 32.67 -14.69
N ILE A 54 21.61 31.37 -14.90
CA ILE A 54 22.93 30.71 -14.97
C ILE A 54 23.25 30.44 -16.44
N PRO A 55 24.50 30.65 -16.89
CA PRO A 55 24.92 30.34 -18.26
C PRO A 55 24.95 28.83 -18.49
N LEU A 56 24.69 28.44 -19.74
CA LEU A 56 24.51 27.03 -20.11
C LEU A 56 25.72 26.15 -19.76
N PHE A 57 26.95 26.65 -19.90
CA PHE A 57 28.16 25.91 -19.57
C PHE A 57 28.27 25.57 -18.06
N ALA A 58 27.69 26.39 -17.19
CA ALA A 58 27.72 26.17 -15.75
C ALA A 58 26.60 25.20 -15.27
N THR A 59 25.76 24.70 -16.18
CA THR A 59 24.64 23.79 -15.88
C THR A 59 25.12 22.45 -15.31
N ASP A 60 26.22 21.88 -15.82
CA ASP A 60 26.77 20.61 -15.31
C ASP A 60 27.28 20.77 -13.88
N ILE A 61 28.04 21.83 -13.62
CA ILE A 61 28.57 22.18 -12.29
C ILE A 61 27.40 22.44 -11.33
N PHE A 62 26.40 23.19 -11.79
CA PHE A 62 25.18 23.44 -11.02
C PHE A 62 24.46 22.15 -10.66
N MET A 63 24.25 21.23 -11.60
CA MET A 63 23.57 19.96 -11.33
C MET A 63 24.35 19.05 -10.39
N ARG A 64 25.69 19.04 -10.48
CA ARG A 64 26.55 18.23 -9.61
C ARG A 64 26.65 18.77 -8.19
N LYS A 65 26.80 20.10 -8.03
CA LYS A 65 27.06 20.72 -6.72
C LYS A 65 25.79 21.16 -6.00
N VAL A 66 24.80 21.66 -6.74
CA VAL A 66 23.58 22.26 -6.17
C VAL A 66 22.36 21.40 -6.52
N GLY A 67 22.01 21.34 -7.81
CA GLY A 67 20.89 20.59 -8.36
C GLY A 67 19.51 21.11 -7.97
N TYR A 68 18.46 20.61 -8.62
CA TYR A 68 17.07 20.87 -8.25
C TYR A 68 16.54 19.79 -7.29
N ARG A 69 17.10 19.71 -6.08
CA ARG A 69 16.88 18.57 -5.16
C ARG A 69 15.41 18.20 -4.90
N TYR A 70 14.49 19.15 -5.00
CA TYR A 70 13.07 18.97 -4.69
C TYR A 70 12.11 19.22 -5.86
N CYS A 71 12.61 19.35 -7.09
CA CYS A 71 11.75 19.53 -8.26
C CYS A 71 12.09 18.49 -9.32
N PHE A 72 11.40 17.34 -9.25
CA PHE A 72 11.59 16.21 -10.15
C PHE A 72 11.61 16.64 -11.63
N THR A 73 10.64 17.43 -12.05
CA THR A 73 10.54 17.91 -13.44
C THR A 73 11.72 18.78 -13.86
N LYS A 74 12.21 19.67 -12.98
CA LYS A 74 13.38 20.51 -13.26
C LYS A 74 14.68 19.69 -13.25
N THR A 75 14.82 18.76 -12.29
CA THR A 75 15.94 17.81 -12.24
C THR A 75 16.02 16.96 -13.49
N MET A 76 14.91 16.38 -13.93
CA MET A 76 14.84 15.56 -15.14
C MET A 76 15.24 16.38 -16.39
N ARG A 77 14.65 17.56 -16.59
CA ARG A 77 14.97 18.43 -17.73
C ARG A 77 16.45 18.84 -17.76
N SER A 78 17.00 19.25 -16.61
CA SER A 78 18.41 19.62 -16.52
C SER A 78 19.35 18.42 -16.68
N SER A 79 18.97 17.24 -16.18
CA SER A 79 19.76 16.01 -16.31
C SER A 79 19.84 15.52 -17.76
N ILE A 80 18.71 15.54 -18.49
CA ILE A 80 18.67 15.19 -19.92
C ILE A 80 19.55 16.15 -20.73
N TYR A 81 19.48 17.46 -20.43
CA TYR A 81 20.33 18.46 -21.07
C TYR A 81 21.82 18.20 -20.80
N VAL A 82 22.20 17.96 -19.54
CA VAL A 82 23.58 17.65 -19.15
C VAL A 82 24.07 16.37 -19.82
N MET A 83 23.25 15.32 -19.89
CA MET A 83 23.57 14.08 -20.60
C MET A 83 23.87 14.35 -22.07
N TYR A 84 22.99 15.06 -22.77
CA TYR A 84 23.22 15.42 -24.18
C TYR A 84 24.51 16.22 -24.35
N GLN A 85 24.79 17.21 -23.50
CA GLN A 85 26.04 17.99 -23.60
C GLN A 85 27.29 17.13 -23.38
N ARG A 86 27.25 16.19 -22.43
CA ARG A 86 28.37 15.25 -22.21
C ARG A 86 28.61 14.35 -23.42
N ILE A 87 27.55 13.81 -24.01
CA ILE A 87 27.63 12.99 -25.23
C ILE A 87 28.18 13.81 -26.39
N LYS A 88 27.62 15.01 -26.61
CA LYS A 88 28.07 15.95 -27.65
C LYS A 88 29.56 16.27 -27.52
N ASN A 89 30.02 16.61 -26.31
CA ASN A 89 31.42 16.94 -26.07
C ASN A 89 32.35 15.75 -26.34
N LYS A 90 31.97 14.53 -25.90
CA LYS A 90 32.72 13.30 -26.23
C LYS A 90 32.82 13.05 -27.73
N ILE A 91 31.74 13.28 -28.49
CA ILE A 91 31.75 13.11 -29.95
C ILE A 91 32.67 14.15 -30.61
N ILE A 92 32.61 15.41 -30.17
CA ILE A 92 33.48 16.47 -30.68
C ILE A 92 34.96 16.16 -30.38
N GLU A 93 35.28 15.71 -29.17
CA GLU A 93 36.65 15.31 -28.80
C GLU A 93 37.14 14.12 -29.64
N SER A 94 36.30 13.11 -29.86
CA SER A 94 36.64 11.97 -30.71
C SER A 94 36.85 12.38 -32.18
N ALA A 95 35.99 13.24 -32.70
CA ALA A 95 36.08 13.75 -34.07
C ALA A 95 37.33 14.63 -34.26
N ARG A 96 37.68 15.47 -33.27
CA ARG A 96 38.94 16.25 -33.26
C ARG A 96 40.17 15.35 -33.31
N LYS A 97 40.19 14.27 -32.51
CA LYS A 97 41.30 13.30 -32.52
C LYS A 97 41.45 12.55 -33.86
N LYS A 98 40.35 12.41 -34.61
CA LYS A 98 40.31 11.68 -35.90
C LYS A 98 40.34 12.60 -37.12
N GLY A 99 40.47 13.92 -36.97
CA GLY A 99 40.43 14.88 -38.08
C GLY A 99 39.10 14.94 -38.85
N GLN A 100 38.01 14.47 -38.25
CA GLN A 100 36.69 14.34 -38.91
C GLN A 100 35.79 15.53 -38.64
N SER A 101 34.93 15.89 -39.60
CA SER A 101 33.97 17.01 -39.47
C SER A 101 32.82 16.68 -38.50
N TRP A 102 32.58 17.57 -37.53
CA TRP A 102 31.52 17.46 -36.51
C TRP A 102 30.32 18.39 -36.77
N LYS A 103 30.22 19.00 -37.96
CA LYS A 103 29.21 20.04 -38.28
C LYS A 103 27.76 19.55 -38.33
N LYS A 104 27.50 18.24 -38.33
CA LYS A 104 26.16 17.62 -38.48
C LYS A 104 25.50 17.12 -37.17
N LEU A 105 26.01 17.50 -36.00
CA LEU A 105 25.37 17.05 -34.74
C LEU A 105 23.97 17.69 -34.56
N PRO A 106 22.92 16.89 -34.30
CA PRO A 106 21.58 17.42 -34.10
C PRO A 106 21.60 18.34 -32.89
N ASN A 107 20.91 19.49 -32.96
CA ASN A 107 20.77 20.36 -31.80
C ASN A 107 19.92 19.67 -30.71
N VAL A 108 19.94 20.18 -29.47
CA VAL A 108 19.23 19.57 -28.33
C VAL A 108 17.75 19.35 -28.66
N THR A 109 17.09 20.31 -29.29
CA THR A 109 15.66 20.23 -29.64
C THR A 109 15.38 19.14 -30.67
N GLN A 110 16.27 18.99 -31.65
CA GLN A 110 16.22 17.94 -32.66
C GLN A 110 16.46 16.57 -32.02
N PHE A 111 17.47 16.44 -31.15
CA PHE A 111 17.72 15.23 -30.37
C PHE A 111 16.51 14.83 -29.52
N LEU A 112 15.88 15.79 -28.84
CA LEU A 112 14.67 15.53 -28.04
C LEU A 112 13.49 15.10 -28.91
N ARG A 113 13.36 15.62 -30.14
CA ARG A 113 12.29 15.24 -31.07
C ARG A 113 12.50 13.83 -31.60
N GLU A 114 13.69 13.53 -32.09
CA GLU A 114 14.07 12.24 -32.67
C GLU A 114 13.96 11.09 -31.66
N ASN A 115 14.17 11.38 -30.37
CA ASN A 115 14.09 10.40 -29.28
C ASN A 115 12.76 10.43 -28.51
N ASN A 116 11.75 11.13 -29.01
CA ASN A 116 10.43 11.27 -28.38
C ASN A 116 10.47 11.79 -26.93
N LEU A 117 11.46 12.63 -26.59
CA LEU A 117 11.68 13.21 -25.27
C LEU A 117 11.05 14.61 -25.10
N LEU A 118 10.49 15.19 -26.16
CA LEU A 118 9.85 16.52 -26.12
C LEU A 118 8.68 16.59 -25.13
N GLN A 119 7.96 15.48 -24.92
CA GLN A 119 6.85 15.39 -23.96
C GLN A 119 7.27 15.74 -22.52
N TYR A 120 8.51 15.42 -22.13
CA TYR A 120 9.04 15.74 -20.79
C TYR A 120 9.41 17.23 -20.63
N PHE A 121 9.60 17.95 -21.74
CA PHE A 121 9.98 19.37 -21.77
C PHE A 121 8.78 20.31 -21.97
N TYR A 122 7.81 19.93 -22.81
CA TYR A 122 6.67 20.76 -23.20
C TYR A 122 5.30 20.22 -22.78
N GLY A 123 5.26 18.99 -22.25
CA GLY A 123 4.06 18.47 -21.63
C GLY A 123 3.64 19.41 -20.51
N HIS A 124 2.43 19.96 -20.62
CA HIS A 124 1.63 20.22 -19.43
C HIS A 124 1.76 18.96 -18.59
N CYS A 125 2.04 19.14 -17.29
CA CYS A 125 1.93 18.09 -16.30
C CYS A 125 0.72 17.27 -16.74
N HIS A 126 0.93 16.03 -17.22
CA HIS A 126 -0.18 15.11 -17.30
C HIS A 126 -0.82 15.25 -15.94
N SER A 127 -2.07 15.70 -15.93
CA SER A 127 -2.91 15.58 -14.77
C SER A 127 -2.63 14.17 -14.29
N LEU A 128 -1.87 14.05 -13.21
CA LEU A 128 -1.69 12.79 -12.52
C LEU A 128 -3.13 12.34 -12.34
N SER A 129 -3.51 11.33 -13.11
CA SER A 129 -4.80 10.70 -13.05
C SER A 129 -5.09 10.55 -11.58
N LYS A 130 -6.16 11.17 -11.07
CA LYS A 130 -6.59 11.15 -9.67
C LYS A 130 -6.10 9.89 -8.95
N SER A 131 -4.94 9.97 -8.30
CA SER A 131 -4.40 8.85 -7.53
C SER A 131 -3.51 9.40 -6.42
N GLU A 132 -4.07 9.29 -5.22
CA GLU A 132 -3.34 9.00 -3.98
C GLU A 132 -2.36 10.06 -3.46
N VAL A 133 -2.63 11.33 -3.72
CA VAL A 133 -2.26 12.32 -2.70
C VAL A 133 -3.30 12.17 -1.57
N PHE A 134 -2.85 11.95 -0.34
CA PHE A 134 -3.72 12.07 0.83
C PHE A 134 -4.25 13.51 0.91
N GLU A 135 -5.36 13.81 0.24
CA GLU A 135 -6.09 15.05 0.45
C GLU A 135 -6.80 14.97 1.80
N LEU A 136 -6.18 15.55 2.81
CA LEU A 136 -6.87 15.83 4.06
C LEU A 136 -7.86 16.97 3.81
N LYS A 137 -9.15 16.64 3.73
CA LYS A 137 -10.22 17.65 3.80
C LYS A 137 -10.11 18.38 5.13
N LEU A 138 -9.96 19.70 5.07
CA LEU A 138 -9.96 20.55 6.25
C LEU A 138 -11.35 20.49 6.91
N VAL A 139 -11.46 19.74 8.02
CA VAL A 139 -12.74 19.52 8.71
C VAL A 139 -13.18 20.75 9.50
N ALA A 140 -12.25 21.43 10.16
CA ALA A 140 -12.51 22.65 10.91
C ALA A 140 -11.21 23.43 11.17
N LYS A 141 -11.31 24.76 11.23
CA LYS A 141 -10.22 25.64 11.70
C LYS A 141 -10.55 26.10 13.11
N LYS A 142 -9.70 25.77 14.09
CA LYS A 142 -9.79 26.30 15.46
C LYS A 142 -8.64 27.24 15.73
N ARG A 143 -8.91 28.37 16.38
CA ARG A 143 -7.89 29.32 16.82
C ARG A 143 -7.25 28.77 18.10
N VAL A 144 -5.99 28.36 18.02
CA VAL A 144 -5.23 27.74 19.14
C VAL A 144 -4.25 28.70 19.82
N GLY A 145 -4.42 30.01 19.60
CA GLY A 145 -3.51 31.05 20.08
C GLY A 145 -2.24 31.17 19.23
N ILE A 146 -1.28 31.96 19.72
CA ILE A 146 0.07 32.05 19.14
C ILE A 146 0.83 30.81 19.62
N LYS A 147 1.25 29.99 18.67
CA LYS A 147 2.09 28.80 18.91
C LYS A 147 3.41 29.04 18.19
N GLN A 148 4.51 28.60 18.80
CA GLN A 148 5.79 28.51 18.10
C GLN A 148 5.60 27.58 16.90
N VAL A 149 5.64 28.13 15.70
CA VAL A 149 5.67 27.35 14.46
C VAL A 149 7.12 26.92 14.27
N PHE A 150 7.36 25.65 13.94
CA PHE A 150 8.72 25.18 13.62
C PHE A 150 9.21 25.69 12.25
N ASP A 151 8.35 26.39 11.51
CA ASP A 151 8.74 27.28 10.43
C ASP A 151 9.40 28.53 11.02
N ILE A 152 10.71 28.66 10.80
CA ILE A 152 11.41 29.94 10.99
C ILE A 152 10.92 30.88 9.90
N THR A 153 9.85 31.63 10.16
CA THR A 153 9.54 32.82 9.40
C THR A 153 10.45 33.94 9.89
N VAL A 154 11.29 34.47 9.00
CA VAL A 154 11.88 35.81 9.22
C VAL A 154 10.77 36.80 8.92
N ASP A 155 10.57 37.78 9.80
CA ASP A 155 9.59 38.84 9.57
C ASP A 155 9.75 39.42 8.16
N GLU A 156 8.62 39.59 7.47
CA GLU A 156 8.51 40.07 6.08
C GLU A 156 8.94 39.14 4.93
N THR A 157 9.40 37.90 5.18
CA THR A 157 9.86 37.00 4.09
C THR A 157 9.50 35.51 4.28
N HIS A 158 8.84 34.89 3.28
CA HIS A 158 8.63 33.42 3.20
C HIS A 158 9.83 32.67 2.57
N SER A 159 11.07 33.14 2.76
CA SER A 159 12.24 32.47 2.17
C SER A 159 13.46 32.60 3.08
N LEU A 160 14.09 31.46 3.38
CA LEU A 160 15.25 31.35 4.26
C LEU A 160 16.54 31.17 3.46
N LEU A 161 17.59 31.80 3.96
CA LEU A 161 18.96 31.65 3.49
C LEU A 161 19.84 31.55 4.74
N ALA A 162 20.33 30.35 5.03
CA ALA A 162 21.27 30.08 6.11
C ALA A 162 22.54 29.48 5.50
N ASN A 163 23.70 30.06 5.79
CA ASN A 163 25.02 29.61 5.33
C ASN A 163 25.09 29.25 3.83
N GLY A 164 24.49 30.10 2.99
CA GLY A 164 24.77 30.06 1.57
C GLY A 164 23.99 29.05 0.72
N ILE A 165 22.94 28.43 1.26
CA ILE A 165 22.03 27.57 0.50
C ILE A 165 20.60 28.06 0.74
N VAL A 166 19.77 28.04 -0.32
CA VAL A 166 18.32 28.22 -0.20
C VAL A 166 17.77 27.08 0.66
N ALA A 167 17.53 27.36 1.94
CA ALA A 167 16.95 26.43 2.87
C ALA A 167 15.44 26.63 2.88
N HIS A 168 14.73 26.15 1.85
CA HIS A 168 13.34 25.75 2.12
C HIS A 168 13.40 24.66 3.23
N ASN A 169 12.37 24.53 4.08
CA ASN A 169 12.32 23.60 5.23
C ASN A 169 12.52 22.10 4.91
N CYS A 170 13.00 21.78 3.71
CA CYS A 170 13.39 20.48 3.25
C CYS A 170 14.41 19.75 4.12
N VAL A 171 15.26 20.43 4.90
CA VAL A 171 16.10 19.74 5.90
C VAL A 171 15.22 19.19 7.02
N GLN A 172 14.29 19.98 7.54
CA GLN A 172 13.34 19.49 8.55
C GLN A 172 12.41 18.42 7.97
N ASP A 173 11.93 18.58 6.72
CA ASP A 173 11.10 17.57 6.04
C ASP A 173 11.88 16.27 5.79
N SER A 174 13.14 16.36 5.35
CA SER A 174 14.00 15.18 5.15
C SER A 174 14.35 14.52 6.48
N VAL A 175 14.66 15.31 7.51
CA VAL A 175 14.90 14.83 8.87
C VAL A 175 13.65 14.19 9.45
N LEU A 176 12.45 14.71 9.17
CA LEU A 176 11.19 14.11 9.59
C LEU A 176 10.99 12.74 8.94
N VAL A 177 11.26 12.61 7.64
CA VAL A 177 11.19 11.33 6.93
C VAL A 177 12.20 10.33 7.49
N VAL A 178 13.44 10.75 7.77
CA VAL A 178 14.46 9.91 8.40
C VAL A 178 14.04 9.49 9.81
N ARG A 179 13.54 10.42 10.63
CA ARG A 179 13.02 10.14 11.98
C ARG A 179 11.83 9.20 11.95
N LEU A 180 10.95 9.32 10.96
CA LEU A 180 9.81 8.43 10.77
C LEU A 180 10.29 7.03 10.37
N MET A 181 11.22 6.92 9.41
CA MET A 181 11.81 5.64 9.01
C MET A 181 12.53 4.96 10.18
N ASP A 182 13.23 5.72 11.02
CA ASP A 182 13.87 5.20 12.22
C ASP A 182 12.84 4.81 13.29
N LYS A 183 11.80 5.62 13.53
CA LYS A 183 10.76 5.30 14.51
C LYS A 183 9.95 4.06 14.13
N LEU A 184 9.61 3.90 12.86
CA LEU A 184 8.89 2.74 12.33
C LEU A 184 9.81 1.54 12.06
N LYS A 185 11.14 1.77 12.05
CA LYS A 185 12.18 0.81 11.69
C LYS A 185 11.92 0.19 10.32
N THR A 186 11.47 1.01 9.36
CA THR A 186 10.97 0.55 8.05
C THR A 186 12.08 -0.08 7.21
N TRP A 187 13.26 0.55 7.14
CA TRP A 187 14.38 0.05 6.35
C TRP A 187 14.87 -1.32 6.83
N ILE A 188 14.95 -1.50 8.15
CA ILE A 188 15.30 -2.78 8.78
C ILE A 188 14.25 -3.84 8.42
N GLY A 189 12.96 -3.51 8.55
CA GLY A 189 11.88 -4.42 8.19
C GLY A 189 11.90 -4.84 6.73
N LEU A 190 12.19 -3.92 5.81
CA LEU A 190 12.33 -4.23 4.39
C LEU A 190 13.54 -5.12 4.10
N THR A 191 14.66 -4.86 4.76
CA THR A 191 15.90 -5.65 4.58
C THR A 191 15.72 -7.09 5.09
N GLU A 192 15.14 -7.25 6.28
CA GLU A 192 14.85 -8.57 6.87
C GLU A 192 13.85 -9.36 6.01
N MET A 193 12.75 -8.72 5.58
CA MET A 193 11.77 -9.34 4.67
C MET A 193 12.38 -9.75 3.33
N ALA A 194 13.20 -8.88 2.73
CA ALA A 194 13.86 -9.16 1.46
C ALA A 194 14.82 -10.35 1.58
N SER A 195 15.59 -10.39 2.67
CA SER A 195 16.53 -11.47 2.95
C SER A 195 15.81 -12.80 3.19
N ILE A 196 14.77 -12.80 4.04
CA ILE A 196 13.97 -14.01 4.32
C ILE A 196 13.33 -14.52 3.05
N CYS A 197 12.62 -13.68 2.30
CA CYS A 197 11.93 -14.06 1.09
C CYS A 197 12.85 -14.25 -0.12
N ASN A 198 14.16 -13.99 -0.04
CA ASN A 198 15.09 -14.07 -1.16
C ASN A 198 14.65 -13.25 -2.39
N VAL A 199 14.21 -12.00 -2.16
CA VAL A 199 13.81 -11.06 -3.22
C VAL A 199 14.52 -9.71 -3.09
N PRO A 200 14.73 -8.95 -4.18
CA PRO A 200 15.21 -7.59 -4.09
C PRO A 200 14.28 -6.71 -3.23
N ILE A 201 14.84 -5.78 -2.45
CA ILE A 201 14.06 -4.88 -1.57
C ILE A 201 12.96 -4.13 -2.34
N PHE A 202 13.25 -3.65 -3.55
CA PHE A 202 12.27 -2.92 -4.36
C PHE A 202 11.09 -3.79 -4.80
N THR A 203 11.28 -5.09 -4.98
CA THR A 203 10.20 -6.04 -5.34
C THR A 203 9.13 -6.12 -4.26
N LEU A 204 9.49 -5.90 -2.98
CA LEU A 204 8.54 -5.87 -1.87
C LEU A 204 7.53 -4.71 -1.98
N TYR A 205 7.88 -3.66 -2.69
CA TYR A 205 7.04 -2.47 -2.89
C TYR A 205 6.30 -2.50 -4.23
N THR A 206 6.95 -2.98 -5.29
CA THR A 206 6.39 -2.93 -6.64
C THR A 206 5.53 -4.15 -6.99
N GLN A 207 5.63 -5.25 -6.24
CA GLN A 207 4.90 -6.48 -6.51
C GLN A 207 4.03 -6.92 -5.32
N GLY A 208 3.06 -7.79 -5.61
CA GLY A 208 2.14 -8.33 -4.60
C GLY A 208 2.80 -9.30 -3.62
N GLN A 209 2.04 -9.75 -2.61
CA GLN A 209 2.54 -10.65 -1.57
C GLN A 209 2.97 -12.03 -2.11
N GLN A 210 2.40 -12.46 -3.24
CA GLN A 210 2.63 -13.79 -3.81
C GLN A 210 4.11 -14.06 -4.10
N ILE A 211 4.85 -13.06 -4.62
CA ILE A 211 6.25 -13.23 -4.99
C ILE A 211 7.11 -13.71 -3.82
N LYS A 212 6.75 -13.30 -2.59
CA LYS A 212 7.47 -13.65 -1.36
C LYS A 212 7.41 -15.12 -1.02
N VAL A 213 6.28 -15.76 -1.32
CA VAL A 213 6.07 -17.19 -1.08
C VAL A 213 6.64 -17.99 -2.23
N PHE A 214 6.40 -17.54 -3.47
CA PHE A 214 6.93 -18.20 -4.66
C PHE A 214 8.44 -18.29 -4.65
N SER A 215 9.16 -17.21 -4.33
CA SER A 215 10.63 -17.24 -4.26
C SER A 215 11.18 -18.28 -3.28
N GLN A 216 10.51 -18.47 -2.13
CA GLN A 216 10.86 -19.49 -1.14
C GLN A 216 10.61 -20.90 -1.65
N LEU A 217 9.47 -21.11 -2.31
CA LEU A 217 9.13 -22.38 -2.95
C LEU A 217 10.14 -22.74 -4.05
N TYR A 218 10.42 -21.80 -4.96
CA TYR A 218 11.42 -21.99 -6.03
C TYR A 218 12.79 -22.32 -5.47
N LYS A 219 13.24 -21.64 -4.41
CA LYS A 219 14.51 -21.94 -3.75
C LYS A 219 14.53 -23.36 -3.19
N HIS A 220 13.47 -23.78 -2.49
CA HIS A 220 13.38 -25.14 -1.96
C HIS A 220 13.36 -26.19 -3.08
N CYS A 221 12.52 -26.00 -4.10
CA CYS A 221 12.42 -26.89 -5.25
C CYS A 221 13.76 -27.02 -5.99
N MET A 222 14.49 -25.92 -6.18
CA MET A 222 15.81 -25.92 -6.81
C MET A 222 16.82 -26.82 -6.07
N TYR A 223 16.86 -26.78 -4.74
CA TYR A 223 17.75 -27.63 -3.95
C TYR A 223 17.32 -29.11 -3.93
N GLN A 224 16.04 -29.39 -4.18
CA GLN A 224 15.50 -30.75 -4.23
C GLN A 224 15.39 -31.31 -5.65
N ASN A 225 15.93 -30.61 -6.66
CA ASN A 225 15.81 -30.96 -8.08
C ASN A 225 14.35 -31.13 -8.55
N ILE A 226 13.42 -30.34 -8.00
CA ILE A 226 12.01 -30.31 -8.38
C ILE A 226 11.79 -29.15 -9.36
N VAL A 227 11.14 -29.44 -10.50
CA VAL A 227 10.75 -28.43 -11.48
C VAL A 227 9.36 -27.92 -11.17
N VAL A 228 9.20 -26.60 -11.08
CA VAL A 228 7.90 -25.94 -10.84
C VAL A 228 7.25 -25.62 -12.18
N GLU A 229 6.02 -26.09 -12.37
CA GLU A 229 5.23 -25.79 -13.56
C GLU A 229 4.58 -24.41 -13.46
N LYS A 230 4.63 -23.64 -14.56
CA LYS A 230 4.11 -22.27 -14.61
C LYS A 230 2.60 -22.20 -14.83
N ASP A 231 2.06 -23.11 -15.62
CA ASP A 231 0.70 -23.02 -16.18
C ASP A 231 -0.23 -24.14 -15.67
N ALA A 232 0.11 -24.79 -14.55
CA ALA A 232 -0.61 -25.94 -14.01
C ALA A 232 -2.08 -25.65 -13.67
N TYR A 233 -2.41 -24.39 -13.33
CA TYR A 233 -3.78 -23.99 -13.03
C TYR A 233 -4.07 -22.60 -13.60
N LYS A 234 -5.11 -22.53 -14.43
CA LYS A 234 -5.65 -21.29 -15.00
C LYS A 234 -7.03 -21.07 -14.42
N VAL A 235 -7.17 -19.97 -13.68
CA VAL A 235 -8.44 -19.56 -13.08
C VAL A 235 -9.42 -19.22 -14.19
N ALA A 236 -10.63 -19.80 -14.15
CA ALA A 236 -11.70 -19.37 -15.06
C ALA A 236 -12.28 -18.01 -14.62
N ASP A 237 -12.75 -17.19 -15.56
CA ASP A 237 -13.19 -15.81 -15.29
C ASP A 237 -14.34 -15.70 -14.26
N ASP A 238 -15.14 -16.76 -14.11
CA ASP A 238 -16.25 -16.87 -13.18
C ASP A 238 -15.96 -17.75 -11.95
N GLU A 239 -14.74 -18.27 -11.83
CA GLU A 239 -14.37 -19.16 -10.75
C GLU A 239 -14.31 -18.42 -9.41
N ARG A 240 -15.07 -18.95 -8.45
CA ARG A 240 -15.17 -18.39 -7.09
C ARG A 240 -14.96 -19.50 -6.08
N TYR A 241 -14.36 -19.14 -4.97
CA TYR A 241 -14.21 -20.02 -3.82
C TYR A 241 -14.85 -19.38 -2.58
N VAL A 242 -15.18 -20.23 -1.61
CA VAL A 242 -15.79 -19.82 -0.35
C VAL A 242 -14.67 -19.57 0.66
N GLY A 243 -14.72 -18.40 1.30
CA GLY A 243 -13.77 -18.03 2.35
C GLY A 243 -14.23 -18.47 3.75
N ALA A 244 -13.77 -17.74 4.77
CA ALA A 244 -14.11 -18.03 6.16
C ALA A 244 -15.61 -17.94 6.44
N LYS A 245 -16.09 -18.81 7.33
CA LYS A 245 -17.46 -18.77 7.85
C LYS A 245 -17.54 -17.82 9.05
N VAL A 246 -18.49 -16.88 8.99
CA VAL A 246 -18.77 -15.96 10.10
C VAL A 246 -20.10 -16.34 10.75
N PHE A 247 -20.06 -16.61 12.04
CA PHE A 247 -21.27 -16.84 12.84
C PHE A 247 -21.94 -15.50 13.15
N LEU A 248 -23.27 -15.45 13.06
CA LEU A 248 -24.02 -14.24 13.41
C LEU A 248 -24.07 -14.11 14.93
N PRO A 249 -23.52 -13.03 15.52
CA PRO A 249 -23.60 -12.82 16.96
C PRO A 249 -25.02 -12.44 17.36
N VAL A 250 -25.43 -12.80 18.57
CA VAL A 250 -26.68 -12.29 19.16
C VAL A 250 -26.42 -10.85 19.61
N PRO A 251 -27.18 -9.84 19.15
CA PRO A 251 -26.96 -8.47 19.57
C PRO A 251 -27.23 -8.30 21.07
N GLY A 252 -26.27 -7.74 21.81
CA GLY A 252 -26.40 -7.54 23.25
C GLY A 252 -25.12 -7.03 23.91
N LYS A 253 -25.22 -6.66 25.20
CA LYS A 253 -24.06 -6.29 26.03
C LYS A 253 -23.56 -7.52 26.79
N TYR A 254 -22.40 -8.02 26.39
CA TYR A 254 -21.75 -9.16 27.06
C TYR A 254 -20.82 -8.68 28.17
N LYS A 255 -20.91 -9.26 29.37
CA LYS A 255 -20.11 -8.85 30.54
C LYS A 255 -18.75 -9.56 30.62
N MET A 256 -18.72 -10.89 30.49
CA MET A 256 -17.53 -11.72 30.67
C MET A 256 -17.21 -12.45 29.37
N VAL A 257 -16.43 -11.83 28.50
CA VAL A 257 -16.05 -12.40 27.19
C VAL A 257 -14.61 -12.88 27.25
N VAL A 258 -14.40 -14.16 26.96
CA VAL A 258 -13.06 -14.77 26.84
C VAL A 258 -12.80 -15.10 25.36
N PRO A 259 -11.88 -14.38 24.69
CA PRO A 259 -11.55 -14.68 23.30
C PRO A 259 -10.57 -15.86 23.22
N PHE A 260 -10.91 -16.87 22.43
CA PHE A 260 -9.98 -17.91 21.99
C PHE A 260 -9.64 -17.67 20.52
N ASP A 261 -8.35 -17.74 20.19
CA ASP A 261 -7.85 -17.58 18.83
C ASP A 261 -6.89 -18.72 18.48
N PHE A 262 -6.93 -19.17 17.22
CA PHE A 262 -6.04 -20.21 16.73
C PHE A 262 -4.70 -19.59 16.34
N ALA A 263 -3.60 -20.14 16.86
CA ALA A 263 -2.27 -19.72 16.47
C ALA A 263 -1.99 -20.10 15.00
N SER A 264 -1.99 -19.12 14.10
CA SER A 264 -1.74 -19.31 12.67
C SER A 264 -2.62 -20.42 12.06
N LEU A 265 -3.95 -20.23 12.08
CA LEU A 265 -4.95 -21.20 11.60
C LEU A 265 -4.59 -21.84 10.24
N TYR A 266 -4.52 -21.04 9.16
CA TYR A 266 -4.28 -21.60 7.81
C TYR A 266 -2.90 -22.26 7.65
N PRO A 267 -1.78 -21.64 8.07
CA PRO A 267 -0.48 -22.31 8.06
C PRO A 267 -0.49 -23.66 8.77
N THR A 268 -1.10 -23.73 9.96
CA THR A 268 -1.15 -24.96 10.76
C THR A 268 -2.02 -26.01 10.08
N THR A 269 -3.14 -25.64 9.47
CA THR A 269 -3.98 -26.56 8.68
C THR A 269 -3.23 -27.11 7.47
N ILE A 270 -2.51 -26.26 6.72
CA ILE A 270 -1.71 -26.68 5.56
C ILE A 270 -0.67 -27.73 5.98
N ILE A 271 -0.01 -27.50 7.12
CA ILE A 271 0.98 -28.45 7.66
C ILE A 271 0.32 -29.74 8.14
N ALA A 272 -0.73 -29.64 8.95
CA ALA A 272 -1.34 -30.79 9.63
C ALA A 272 -1.95 -31.80 8.66
N TYR A 273 -2.50 -31.32 7.54
CA TYR A 273 -3.12 -32.16 6.51
C TYR A 273 -2.25 -32.30 5.26
N ASN A 274 -0.99 -31.87 5.34
CA ASN A 274 -0.01 -31.96 4.26
C ASN A 274 -0.53 -31.41 2.91
N ILE A 275 -1.22 -30.26 2.95
CA ILE A 275 -1.85 -29.65 1.77
C ILE A 275 -0.77 -29.09 0.86
N ASP A 276 -0.55 -29.75 -0.28
CA ASP A 276 0.40 -29.33 -1.30
C ASP A 276 -0.07 -29.77 -2.69
N TYR A 277 0.49 -29.14 -3.73
CA TYR A 277 0.31 -29.52 -5.12
C TYR A 277 0.84 -30.93 -5.43
N HIS A 278 1.99 -31.37 -4.89
CA HIS A 278 2.55 -32.70 -5.18
C HIS A 278 2.06 -33.80 -4.22
N THR A 279 1.42 -33.45 -3.11
CA THR A 279 0.77 -34.42 -2.21
C THR A 279 -0.68 -34.66 -2.58
N TRP A 280 -1.25 -33.81 -3.44
CA TRP A 280 -2.62 -33.97 -3.92
C TRP A 280 -2.79 -35.26 -4.73
N VAL A 281 -3.84 -36.01 -4.40
CA VAL A 281 -4.19 -37.29 -5.03
C VAL A 281 -5.50 -37.11 -5.79
N PRO A 282 -5.48 -37.18 -7.13
CA PRO A 282 -6.68 -37.19 -7.97
C PRO A 282 -7.66 -38.31 -7.60
N ASP A 283 -8.96 -38.12 -7.81
CA ASP A 283 -9.99 -39.11 -7.42
C ASP A 283 -9.88 -40.45 -8.16
N ASP A 284 -9.36 -40.45 -9.38
CA ASP A 284 -9.09 -41.62 -10.22
C ASP A 284 -7.81 -42.38 -9.84
N SER A 285 -7.02 -41.84 -8.92
CA SER A 285 -5.78 -42.46 -8.47
C SER A 285 -6.03 -43.76 -7.69
N PRO A 286 -5.23 -44.83 -7.93
CA PRO A 286 -5.34 -46.11 -7.22
C PRO A 286 -4.86 -46.04 -5.76
N ILE A 287 -4.39 -44.87 -5.30
CA ILE A 287 -3.89 -44.71 -3.94
C ILE A 287 -5.05 -44.81 -2.94
N PRO A 288 -4.93 -45.68 -1.92
CA PRO A 288 -6.00 -45.92 -0.97
C PRO A 288 -6.11 -44.81 0.08
N ASP A 289 -7.34 -44.53 0.52
CA ASP A 289 -7.66 -43.41 1.42
C ASP A 289 -6.94 -43.48 2.78
N HIS A 290 -6.57 -44.67 3.27
CA HIS A 290 -5.83 -44.79 4.53
C HIS A 290 -4.44 -44.11 4.50
N LYS A 291 -3.85 -43.96 3.31
CA LYS A 291 -2.58 -43.24 3.09
C LYS A 291 -2.77 -41.73 2.92
N CYS A 292 -4.01 -41.26 2.87
CA CYS A 292 -4.35 -39.87 2.61
C CYS A 292 -5.07 -39.23 3.79
N HIS A 293 -4.91 -37.91 3.91
CA HIS A 293 -5.87 -37.04 4.57
C HIS A 293 -7.02 -36.75 3.61
N VAL A 294 -8.20 -37.25 3.95
CA VAL A 294 -9.42 -37.03 3.17
C VAL A 294 -10.19 -35.86 3.76
N MET A 295 -10.52 -34.87 2.92
CA MET A 295 -11.30 -33.69 3.28
C MET A 295 -12.54 -33.63 2.43
N GLU A 296 -13.71 -33.64 3.07
CA GLU A 296 -15.00 -33.65 2.38
C GLU A 296 -15.93 -32.60 2.98
N TRP A 297 -16.52 -31.78 2.12
CA TRP A 297 -17.55 -30.81 2.50
C TRP A 297 -18.43 -30.43 1.32
N GLU A 298 -19.54 -29.74 1.62
CA GLU A 298 -20.47 -29.25 0.62
C GLU A 298 -20.65 -27.75 0.74
N ASP A 299 -20.47 -27.03 -0.37
CA ASP A 299 -20.72 -25.60 -0.49
C ASP A 299 -22.11 -25.38 -1.09
N HIS A 300 -23.05 -24.95 -0.24
CA HIS A 300 -24.42 -24.60 -0.62
C HIS A 300 -24.66 -23.11 -0.38
N ILE A 301 -24.39 -22.29 -1.39
CA ILE A 301 -24.58 -20.83 -1.35
C ILE A 301 -25.65 -20.46 -2.36
N ALA A 302 -26.74 -19.83 -1.91
CA ALA A 302 -27.81 -19.34 -2.76
C ALA A 302 -28.40 -20.38 -3.74
N CYS A 303 -28.19 -21.68 -3.47
CA CYS A 303 -28.75 -22.79 -4.22
C CYS A 303 -29.98 -23.38 -3.48
N ILE A 304 -30.66 -24.34 -4.09
CA ILE A 304 -31.86 -24.96 -3.52
C ILE A 304 -31.61 -25.72 -2.20
N HIS A 305 -30.36 -26.13 -1.97
CA HIS A 305 -29.91 -26.82 -0.76
C HIS A 305 -29.44 -25.85 0.34
N ASP A 306 -29.31 -24.54 0.05
CA ASP A 306 -28.92 -23.54 1.04
C ASP A 306 -30.05 -23.39 2.09
N PRO A 307 -29.77 -23.63 3.39
CA PRO A 307 -30.75 -23.48 4.46
C PRO A 307 -31.43 -22.10 4.48
N LYS A 308 -30.73 -21.04 4.08
CA LYS A 308 -31.29 -19.68 3.99
C LYS A 308 -32.33 -19.57 2.87
N VAL A 309 -32.06 -20.18 1.73
CA VAL A 309 -32.99 -20.20 0.59
C VAL A 309 -34.22 -21.03 0.94
N GLN A 310 -34.04 -22.20 1.55
CA GLN A 310 -35.13 -23.03 2.05
C GLN A 310 -35.98 -22.29 3.08
N ARG A 311 -35.35 -21.63 4.07
CA ARG A 311 -36.07 -20.82 5.08
C ARG A 311 -36.85 -19.68 4.43
N LYS A 312 -36.28 -19.00 3.43
CA LYS A 312 -36.98 -17.95 2.66
C LYS A 312 -38.19 -18.51 1.91
N LEU A 313 -38.10 -19.69 1.32
CA LEU A 313 -39.21 -20.34 0.62
C LEU A 313 -40.34 -20.67 1.59
N VAL A 314 -40.03 -21.30 2.73
CA VAL A 314 -41.00 -21.61 3.79
C VAL A 314 -41.68 -20.35 4.32
N LEU A 315 -40.91 -19.31 4.65
CA LEU A 315 -41.48 -18.02 5.10
C LEU A 315 -42.35 -17.37 4.02
N THR A 316 -41.99 -17.52 2.75
CA THR A 316 -42.78 -16.97 1.63
C THR A 316 -44.14 -17.65 1.53
N GLN A 317 -44.20 -18.99 1.62
CA GLN A 317 -45.44 -19.76 1.61
C GLN A 317 -46.31 -19.46 2.84
N TYR A 318 -45.70 -19.41 4.03
CA TYR A 318 -46.39 -19.08 5.27
C TYR A 318 -47.02 -17.68 5.23
N LEU A 319 -46.23 -16.66 4.85
CA LEU A 319 -46.70 -15.28 4.73
C LEU A 319 -47.81 -15.14 3.68
N ALA A 320 -47.76 -15.88 2.57
CA ALA A 320 -48.81 -15.86 1.56
C ALA A 320 -50.13 -16.43 2.11
N THR A 321 -50.05 -17.56 2.82
CA THR A 321 -51.21 -18.24 3.43
C THR A 321 -51.88 -17.35 4.48
N GLU A 322 -51.10 -16.77 5.39
CA GLU A 322 -51.64 -15.90 6.44
C GLU A 322 -52.19 -14.57 5.90
N ARG A 323 -51.55 -13.99 4.88
CA ARG A 323 -52.09 -12.80 4.19
C ARG A 323 -53.42 -13.10 3.49
N ALA A 324 -53.61 -14.29 2.93
CA ALA A 324 -54.88 -14.70 2.35
C ALA A 324 -55.99 -14.81 3.41
N LYS A 325 -55.70 -15.40 4.58
CA LYS A 325 -56.64 -15.42 5.73
C LYS A 325 -57.02 -14.01 6.18
N ILE A 326 -56.04 -13.11 6.30
CA ILE A 326 -56.28 -11.70 6.64
C ILE A 326 -57.13 -10.99 5.58
N LYS A 327 -56.92 -11.29 4.29
CA LYS A 327 -57.76 -10.76 3.20
C LYS A 327 -59.22 -11.16 3.38
N VAL A 328 -59.49 -12.43 3.67
CA VAL A 328 -60.86 -12.93 3.95
C VAL A 328 -61.46 -12.23 5.18
N MET A 329 -60.69 -12.06 6.27
CA MET A 329 -61.16 -11.31 7.45
C MET A 329 -61.51 -9.86 7.12
N ARG A 330 -60.69 -9.19 6.29
CA ARG A 330 -60.97 -7.82 5.81
C ARG A 330 -62.21 -7.74 4.94
N GLU A 331 -62.45 -8.72 4.08
CA GLU A 331 -63.66 -8.81 3.25
C GLU A 331 -64.91 -9.02 4.10
N ARG A 332 -64.88 -9.93 5.09
CA ARG A 332 -65.97 -10.13 6.04
C ARG A 332 -66.27 -8.86 6.83
N ARG A 333 -65.23 -8.16 7.31
CA ARG A 333 -65.36 -6.88 8.01
C ARG A 333 -66.01 -5.82 7.11
N ASN A 334 -65.63 -5.74 5.84
CA ASN A 334 -66.19 -4.76 4.90
C ASN A 334 -67.68 -5.01 4.60
N LYS A 335 -68.13 -6.26 4.68
CA LYS A 335 -69.55 -6.65 4.53
C LYS A 335 -70.38 -6.46 5.81
N CYS A 336 -69.76 -6.21 6.96
CA CYS A 336 -70.46 -6.05 8.23
C CYS A 336 -71.07 -4.65 8.37
N LEU A 337 -72.38 -4.60 8.64
CA LEU A 337 -73.15 -3.36 8.84
C LEU A 337 -73.06 -2.85 10.29
N ASP A 338 -72.85 -3.75 11.26
CA ASP A 338 -72.74 -3.40 12.68
C ASP A 338 -71.39 -2.74 13.00
N LYS A 339 -71.46 -1.53 13.59
CA LYS A 339 -70.31 -0.68 13.92
C LYS A 339 -69.47 -1.24 15.08
N LEU A 340 -70.09 -1.92 16.05
CA LEU A 340 -69.38 -2.52 17.19
C LEU A 340 -68.58 -3.74 16.72
N ARG A 341 -69.26 -4.68 16.05
CA ARG A 341 -68.63 -5.89 15.49
C ARG A 341 -67.54 -5.58 14.48
N ARG A 342 -67.69 -4.50 13.69
CA ARG A 342 -66.64 -4.03 12.76
C ARG A 342 -65.37 -3.56 13.48
N LYS A 343 -65.49 -2.97 14.67
CA LYS A 343 -64.33 -2.58 15.50
C LYS A 343 -63.62 -3.80 16.08
N GLU A 344 -64.36 -4.78 16.59
CA GLU A 344 -63.80 -6.03 17.11
C GLU A 344 -62.99 -6.78 16.03
N MET A 345 -63.57 -6.97 14.84
CA MET A 345 -62.88 -7.58 13.71
C MET A 345 -61.64 -6.79 13.26
N MET A 346 -61.62 -5.47 13.46
CA MET A 346 -60.45 -4.64 13.14
C MET A 346 -59.31 -4.86 14.15
N VAL A 347 -59.63 -5.06 15.42
CA VAL A 347 -58.63 -5.43 16.46
C VAL A 347 -58.02 -6.78 16.12
N GLU A 348 -58.83 -7.80 15.82
CA GLU A 348 -58.36 -9.13 15.42
C GLU A 348 -57.45 -9.09 14.18
N ILE A 349 -57.82 -8.30 13.16
CA ILE A 349 -56.99 -8.12 11.95
C ILE A 349 -55.66 -7.46 12.31
N ASN A 350 -55.66 -6.45 13.18
CA ASN A 350 -54.45 -5.75 13.58
C ASN A 350 -53.51 -6.67 14.38
N GLU A 351 -54.05 -7.49 15.28
CA GLU A 351 -53.28 -8.51 15.99
C GLU A 351 -52.68 -9.55 15.05
N ALA A 352 -53.46 -10.05 14.08
CA ALA A 352 -52.98 -10.98 13.06
C ALA A 352 -51.85 -10.37 12.21
N VAL A 353 -51.98 -9.09 11.82
CA VAL A 353 -50.92 -8.37 11.10
C VAL A 353 -49.67 -8.17 11.97
N ALA A 354 -49.85 -7.84 13.25
CA ALA A 354 -48.74 -7.68 14.20
C ALA A 354 -47.95 -8.99 14.37
N LYS A 355 -48.65 -10.13 14.46
CA LYS A 355 -48.04 -11.48 14.51
C LYS A 355 -47.21 -11.82 13.28
N LEU A 356 -47.51 -11.25 12.10
CA LEU A 356 -46.75 -11.48 10.86
C LEU A 356 -45.53 -10.57 10.66
N LYS A 357 -45.43 -9.47 11.41
CA LYS A 357 -44.33 -8.51 11.34
C LYS A 357 -42.94 -9.14 11.55
N PRO A 358 -42.70 -9.98 12.59
CA PRO A 358 -41.38 -10.59 12.79
C PRO A 358 -40.95 -11.49 11.61
N TYR A 359 -41.86 -12.32 11.09
CA TYR A 359 -41.58 -13.20 9.94
C TYR A 359 -41.31 -12.42 8.64
N THR A 360 -41.95 -11.26 8.48
CA THR A 360 -41.71 -10.37 7.32
C THR A 360 -40.32 -9.72 7.40
N LEU A 361 -39.89 -9.33 8.60
CA LEU A 361 -38.55 -8.80 8.85
C LEU A 361 -37.49 -9.88 8.62
N GLU A 362 -37.67 -11.08 9.20
CA GLU A 362 -36.78 -12.24 9.02
C GLU A 362 -36.59 -12.56 7.54
N ARG A 363 -37.68 -12.66 6.76
CA ARG A 363 -37.61 -12.90 5.31
C ARG A 363 -36.83 -11.80 4.58
N SER A 364 -37.01 -10.54 4.96
CA SER A 364 -36.32 -9.39 4.35
C SER A 364 -34.82 -9.44 4.64
N GLU A 365 -34.43 -9.73 5.89
CA GLU A 365 -33.03 -9.88 6.30
C GLU A 365 -32.36 -11.06 5.60
N ILE A 366 -33.02 -12.22 5.52
CA ILE A 366 -32.53 -13.36 4.76
C ILE A 366 -32.33 -12.98 3.29
N SER A 367 -33.30 -12.29 2.68
CA SER A 367 -33.18 -11.91 1.26
C SER A 367 -32.04 -10.91 0.99
N LYS A 368 -31.62 -10.11 1.98
CA LYS A 368 -30.47 -9.20 1.87
C LYS A 368 -29.13 -9.92 2.01
N THR A 369 -29.11 -11.07 2.69
CA THR A 369 -27.88 -11.81 3.00
C THR A 369 -27.60 -12.96 2.03
N ILE A 370 -28.56 -13.34 1.18
CA ILE A 370 -28.35 -14.34 0.13
C ILE A 370 -27.43 -13.76 -0.95
N SER A 371 -26.37 -14.51 -1.27
CA SER A 371 -25.43 -14.17 -2.34
C SER A 371 -26.14 -14.12 -3.70
N LYS A 372 -25.67 -13.23 -4.59
CA LYS A 372 -26.12 -13.20 -5.99
C LYS A 372 -25.51 -14.30 -6.85
N PHE A 373 -24.45 -14.94 -6.35
CA PHE A 373 -23.69 -15.96 -7.06
C PHE A 373 -23.98 -17.32 -6.42
N PRO A 374 -24.81 -18.16 -7.05
CA PRO A 374 -25.13 -19.48 -6.53
C PRO A 374 -23.94 -20.43 -6.66
N MET A 375 -23.74 -21.28 -5.66
CA MET A 375 -22.77 -22.37 -5.64
C MET A 375 -23.42 -23.59 -5.00
N CYS A 376 -23.27 -24.74 -5.64
CA CYS A 376 -23.72 -26.03 -5.14
C CYS A 376 -22.66 -27.06 -5.53
N ALA A 377 -21.63 -27.23 -4.69
CA ALA A 377 -20.50 -28.09 -4.99
C ALA A 377 -20.23 -29.04 -3.84
N LYS A 378 -20.12 -30.34 -4.14
CA LYS A 378 -19.54 -31.32 -3.23
C LYS A 378 -18.04 -31.36 -3.50
N ARG A 379 -17.24 -31.15 -2.47
CA ARG A 379 -15.79 -31.11 -2.57
C ARG A 379 -15.21 -32.28 -1.81
N ARG A 380 -14.34 -33.01 -2.47
CA ARG A 380 -13.55 -34.10 -1.92
C ARG A 380 -12.12 -33.89 -2.36
N TYR A 381 -11.22 -33.77 -1.40
CA TYR A 381 -9.79 -33.65 -1.66
C TYR A 381 -9.03 -34.68 -0.83
N ARG A 382 -8.01 -35.27 -1.46
CA ARG A 382 -7.13 -36.26 -0.85
C ARG A 382 -5.70 -35.76 -0.93
N PHE A 383 -5.01 -35.75 0.20
CA PHE A 383 -3.59 -35.39 0.28
C PHE A 383 -2.80 -36.51 0.95
N LEU A 384 -1.66 -36.91 0.40
CA LEU A 384 -0.79 -37.93 0.99
C LEU A 384 -0.37 -37.53 2.41
N LYS A 385 -0.34 -38.49 3.34
CA LYS A 385 0.20 -38.28 4.70
C LYS A 385 1.72 -38.12 4.67
N GLU A 386 2.39 -38.93 3.86
CA GLU A 386 3.84 -38.95 3.69
C GLU A 386 4.20 -39.18 2.21
N PRO A 387 5.29 -38.58 1.70
CA PRO A 387 6.22 -37.67 2.38
C PRO A 387 5.63 -36.26 2.62
N LYS A 388 6.26 -35.48 3.51
CA LYS A 388 5.83 -34.10 3.79
C LYS A 388 6.08 -33.21 2.58
N GLY A 389 5.09 -32.38 2.28
CA GLY A 389 5.12 -31.57 1.09
C GLY A 389 6.03 -30.34 1.15
N VAL A 390 6.42 -29.83 -0.02
CA VAL A 390 7.22 -28.62 -0.21
C VAL A 390 6.63 -27.41 0.52
N MET A 391 5.37 -27.05 0.27
CA MET A 391 4.68 -25.91 0.89
C MET A 391 4.51 -26.11 2.41
N PRO A 392 4.00 -27.25 2.92
CA PRO A 392 4.04 -27.58 4.35
C PRO A 392 5.45 -27.47 4.97
N THR A 393 6.50 -27.87 4.26
CA THR A 393 7.88 -27.82 4.73
C THR A 393 8.40 -26.39 4.82
N VAL A 394 8.21 -25.59 3.77
CA VAL A 394 8.61 -24.17 3.76
C VAL A 394 7.88 -23.40 4.86
N ILE A 395 6.56 -23.57 5.00
CA ILE A 395 5.78 -22.91 6.06
C ILE A 395 6.25 -23.34 7.44
N GLN A 396 6.49 -24.63 7.67
CA GLN A 396 6.98 -25.13 8.95
C GLN A 396 8.32 -24.47 9.32
N ASN A 397 9.26 -24.43 8.37
CA ASN A 397 10.57 -23.82 8.58
C ASN A 397 10.47 -22.34 8.95
N LEU A 398 9.55 -21.60 8.32
CA LEU A 398 9.30 -20.19 8.63
C LEU A 398 8.71 -20.01 10.04
N LEU A 399 7.73 -20.83 10.42
CA LEU A 399 7.12 -20.78 11.74
C LEU A 399 8.11 -21.16 12.85
N ASP A 400 8.95 -22.16 12.61
CA ASP A 400 9.99 -22.59 13.55
C ASP A 400 11.08 -21.52 13.68
N ALA A 401 11.52 -20.92 12.58
CA ALA A 401 12.45 -19.79 12.59
C ALA A 401 11.88 -18.60 13.36
N ARG A 402 10.59 -18.27 13.15
CA ARG A 402 9.88 -17.22 13.91
C ARG A 402 9.86 -17.51 15.40
N LYS A 403 9.52 -18.75 15.77
CA LYS A 403 9.49 -19.20 17.17
C LYS A 403 10.88 -19.15 17.79
N HIS A 404 11.92 -19.58 17.06
CA HIS A 404 13.31 -19.52 17.48
C HIS A 404 13.76 -18.08 17.73
N THR A 405 13.55 -17.18 16.77
CA THR A 405 13.90 -15.76 16.92
C THR A 405 13.21 -15.14 18.14
N ARG A 406 11.92 -15.42 18.36
CA ARG A 406 11.18 -14.88 19.50
C ARG A 406 11.63 -15.47 20.85
N LYS A 407 11.81 -16.80 20.94
CA LYS A 407 12.04 -17.49 22.22
C LYS A 407 13.51 -17.62 22.60
N VAL A 408 14.41 -17.65 21.61
CA VAL A 408 15.84 -17.86 21.81
C VAL A 408 16.59 -16.55 21.59
N ASP A 409 16.61 -16.02 20.36
CA ASP A 409 17.44 -14.86 20.02
C ASP A 409 17.04 -13.61 20.81
N MET A 410 15.75 -13.26 20.78
CA MET A 410 15.24 -12.08 21.48
C MET A 410 15.33 -12.22 23.00
N ALA A 411 15.12 -13.43 23.53
CA ALA A 411 15.22 -13.68 24.97
C ALA A 411 16.67 -13.55 25.45
N LYS A 412 17.62 -14.10 24.70
CA LYS A 412 19.06 -13.95 24.96
C LYS A 412 19.47 -12.48 24.99
N VAL A 413 19.09 -11.69 23.97
CA VAL A 413 19.42 -10.25 23.92
C VAL A 413 18.80 -9.48 25.09
N LYS A 414 17.57 -9.82 25.50
CA LYS A 414 16.95 -9.21 26.68
C LYS A 414 17.70 -9.53 27.97
N ASN A 415 18.13 -10.78 28.13
CA ASN A 415 18.93 -11.20 29.28
C ASN A 415 20.29 -10.50 29.29
N ASP A 416 20.97 -10.40 28.15
CA ASP A 416 22.23 -9.66 28.02
C ASP A 416 22.05 -8.20 28.46
N ILE A 417 20.97 -7.53 28.02
CA ILE A 417 20.66 -6.15 28.44
C ILE A 417 20.46 -6.07 29.95
N ALA A 418 19.70 -7.00 30.54
CA ALA A 418 19.43 -7.02 31.97
C ALA A 418 20.69 -7.28 32.82
N ILE A 419 21.68 -8.00 32.28
CA ILE A 419 22.99 -8.18 32.92
C ILE A 419 23.79 -6.88 32.84
N LEU A 420 23.89 -6.28 31.64
CA LEU A 420 24.64 -5.04 31.43
C LEU A 420 24.09 -3.85 32.22
N GLU A 421 22.79 -3.80 32.47
CA GLU A 421 22.12 -2.78 33.30
C GLU A 421 22.41 -2.95 34.80
N LYS A 422 22.87 -4.12 35.25
CA LYS A 422 23.23 -4.41 36.66
C LYS A 422 24.72 -4.24 36.96
N GLU A 423 25.56 -4.18 35.93
CA GLU A 423 26.99 -3.96 36.10
C GLU A 423 27.28 -2.50 36.43
N ASP A 424 28.19 -2.26 37.38
CA ASP A 424 28.60 -0.91 37.83
C ASP A 424 29.62 -0.25 36.86
N LYS A 425 29.46 -0.49 35.55
CA LYS A 425 30.32 0.02 34.48
C LYS A 425 29.48 0.85 33.51
N ASP A 426 30.11 1.82 32.85
CA ASP A 426 29.46 2.57 31.77
C ASP A 426 29.27 1.70 30.52
N ASN A 427 28.17 0.95 30.51
CA ASN A 427 27.75 0.07 29.42
C ASN A 427 26.79 0.75 28.43
N THR A 428 26.65 2.08 28.48
CA THR A 428 25.60 2.83 27.77
C THR A 428 25.57 2.55 26.26
N GLN A 429 26.73 2.59 25.60
CA GLN A 429 26.84 2.33 24.15
C GLN A 429 26.50 0.88 23.79
N LEU A 430 26.90 -0.08 24.64
CA LEU A 430 26.64 -1.50 24.41
C LEU A 430 25.14 -1.81 24.57
N ILE A 431 24.49 -1.20 25.56
CA ILE A 431 23.04 -1.31 25.76
C ILE A 431 22.27 -0.73 24.56
N ILE A 432 22.68 0.43 24.04
CA ILE A 432 22.07 1.03 22.84
C ILE A 432 22.20 0.09 21.63
N SER A 433 23.39 -0.47 21.41
CA SER A 433 23.64 -1.43 20.34
C SER A 433 22.76 -2.68 20.47
N LYS A 434 22.65 -3.26 21.66
CA LYS A 434 21.80 -4.43 21.95
C LYS A 434 20.31 -4.13 21.77
N LYS A 435 19.85 -2.92 22.15
CA LYS A 435 18.47 -2.46 21.88
C LYS A 435 18.22 -2.33 20.38
N GLY A 436 19.18 -1.81 19.61
CA GLY A 436 19.13 -1.81 18.15
C GLY A 436 19.03 -3.21 17.54
N LEU A 437 19.80 -4.18 18.05
CA LEU A 437 19.68 -5.58 17.64
C LEU A 437 18.30 -6.17 17.97
N LEU A 438 17.72 -5.82 19.12
CA LEU A 438 16.37 -6.26 19.49
C LEU A 438 15.31 -5.72 18.52
N ASP A 439 15.46 -4.49 18.04
CA ASP A 439 14.60 -3.92 16.98
C ASP A 439 14.70 -4.72 15.67
N VAL A 440 15.93 -5.12 15.29
CA VAL A 440 16.18 -5.97 14.11
C VAL A 440 15.50 -7.32 14.27
N LEU A 441 15.71 -8.02 15.39
CA LEU A 441 15.09 -9.31 15.65
C LEU A 441 13.57 -9.23 15.70
N ASN A 442 13.02 -8.12 16.22
CA ASN A 442 11.57 -7.89 16.21
C ASN A 442 11.04 -7.70 14.78
N LYS A 443 11.79 -7.05 13.88
CA LYS A 443 11.40 -6.96 12.47
C LYS A 443 11.56 -8.30 11.74
N ARG A 444 12.60 -9.08 12.07
CA ARG A 444 12.81 -10.43 11.55
C ARG A 444 11.64 -11.36 11.89
N GLN A 445 11.19 -11.40 13.14
CA GLN A 445 10.06 -12.28 13.51
C GLN A 445 8.73 -11.90 12.85
N LEU A 446 8.54 -10.63 12.46
CA LEU A 446 7.38 -10.17 11.69
C LEU A 446 7.49 -10.47 10.20
N ALA A 447 8.70 -10.77 9.72
CA ALA A 447 8.97 -11.04 8.33
C ALA A 447 8.81 -12.52 7.95
N PHE A 448 9.00 -13.42 8.92
CA PHE A 448 8.54 -14.82 8.83
C PHE A 448 7.01 -14.89 8.91
#